data_AF-O07502-F1
#
_entry.id   AF-O07502-F1
#
_cell.length_a   1.000
_cell.length_b   1.000
_cell.length_c   1.000
_cell.angle_alpha   90.00
_cell.angle_beta   90.00
_cell.angle_gamma   90.00
#
_symmetry.space_group_name_H-M   'P 1'
#
loop_
_entity.id
_entity.type
_entity.pdbx_description
1 polymer ?
#
loop_
_entity_poly.entity_id
_entity_poly.type
_entity_poly.pdbx_seq_one_letter_code
_entity_poly.pdbx_strand_id
1 'polypeptide(L)'
;MMKMVMIPSGLEEKRSVTSGELSKDLIPAFPIYEDIDMAEVIIGRLKREVRQHTKKKEEEERSFFLYGKPIATYVLLIMIAVMFYIVEQNGGSTHVLTLIEFGAKYNPAILEGEWWRFFSSMFLHIGFIHLFMNSPALFYLGGAAERMYGTSRFVLFILSLD
;
A
#
# COMPACT_ATOMS: atom_id res chain seq x y z
N MET A 1 51.40 -19.05 -31.40
CA MET A 1 50.09 -19.03 -32.12
C MET A 1 49.02 -18.70 -31.10
N MET A 2 48.59 -17.43 -31.05
CA MET A 2 47.73 -16.88 -30.00
C MET A 2 46.26 -17.04 -30.42
N LYS A 3 45.49 -17.88 -29.73
CA LYS A 3 44.05 -18.02 -29.97
C LYS A 3 43.33 -16.83 -29.33
N MET A 4 42.92 -15.89 -30.17
CA MET A 4 42.01 -14.81 -29.82
C MET A 4 40.63 -15.41 -29.55
N VAL A 5 40.22 -15.42 -28.28
CA VAL A 5 38.86 -15.82 -27.88
C VAL A 5 37.96 -14.61 -28.11
N MET A 6 37.07 -14.71 -29.09
CA MET A 6 36.05 -13.72 -29.40
C MET A 6 35.00 -13.71 -28.29
N ILE A 7 34.93 -12.64 -27.51
CA ILE A 7 33.85 -12.41 -26.54
C ILE A 7 32.62 -11.91 -27.34
N PRO A 8 31.43 -12.52 -27.20
CA PRO A 8 30.26 -12.15 -27.97
C PRO A 8 29.78 -10.74 -27.59
N SER A 9 29.44 -9.94 -28.61
CA SER A 9 29.07 -8.52 -28.58
C SER A 9 27.80 -8.16 -27.79
N GLY A 10 27.20 -9.09 -27.04
CA GLY A 10 25.97 -8.90 -26.27
C GLY A 10 26.16 -8.47 -24.81
N LEU A 11 27.40 -8.28 -24.35
CA LEU A 11 27.70 -7.86 -22.97
C LEU A 11 27.89 -6.35 -22.80
N GLU A 12 28.04 -5.58 -23.88
CA GLU A 12 28.18 -4.13 -23.79
C GLU A 12 26.85 -3.43 -23.47
N GLU A 13 25.72 -3.99 -23.90
CA GLU A 13 24.40 -3.37 -23.69
C GLU A 13 23.94 -3.44 -22.22
N LYS A 14 24.39 -4.44 -21.46
CA LYS A 14 24.12 -4.53 -20.01
C LYS A 14 24.98 -3.60 -19.16
N ARG A 15 25.92 -2.86 -19.74
CA ARG A 15 26.81 -1.94 -19.02
C ARG A 15 26.22 -0.54 -18.79
N SER A 16 25.16 -0.16 -19.51
CA SER A 16 24.60 1.20 -19.43
C SER A 16 23.62 1.40 -18.26
N VAL A 17 22.93 0.34 -17.82
CA VAL A 17 21.89 0.44 -16.77
C VAL A 17 22.46 0.47 -15.35
N THR A 18 23.72 0.07 -15.16
CA THR A 18 24.43 0.11 -13.88
C THR A 18 25.37 1.32 -13.75
N SER A 19 24.95 2.47 -14.31
CA SER A 19 25.65 3.76 -14.19
C SER A 19 25.06 4.64 -13.08
N GLY A 20 24.44 4.04 -12.06
CA GLY A 20 24.38 4.69 -10.75
C GLY A 20 25.73 4.44 -10.11
N GLU A 21 26.56 5.49 -9.97
CA GLU A 21 27.87 5.40 -9.33
C GLU A 21 27.78 4.56 -8.06
N LEU A 22 28.23 3.31 -8.15
CA LEU A 22 28.44 2.48 -6.98
C LEU A 22 29.61 3.13 -6.27
N SER A 23 29.32 4.00 -5.30
CA SER A 23 30.33 4.78 -4.58
C SER A 23 31.49 3.87 -4.21
N LYS A 24 32.72 4.30 -4.52
CA LYS A 24 33.95 3.56 -4.15
C LYS A 24 34.03 3.30 -2.65
N ASP A 25 33.29 4.07 -1.86
CA ASP A 25 33.18 3.92 -0.41
C ASP A 25 32.35 2.68 0.01
N LEU A 26 31.59 2.08 -0.92
CA LEU A 26 30.75 0.90 -0.68
C LEU A 26 31.47 -0.42 -0.97
N ILE A 27 32.60 -0.38 -1.68
CA ILE A 27 33.41 -1.57 -1.98
C ILE A 27 34.54 -1.61 -0.94
N PRO A 28 34.49 -2.47 0.10
CA PRO A 28 35.61 -2.61 1.01
C PRO A 28 36.85 -3.03 0.20
N ALA A 29 38.01 -2.45 0.52
CA ALA A 29 39.26 -2.92 -0.05
C ALA A 29 39.37 -4.42 0.24
N PHE A 30 39.34 -5.26 -0.81
CA PHE A 30 39.52 -6.70 -0.67
C PHE A 30 41.02 -6.94 -0.46
N PRO A 31 41.48 -7.25 0.76
CA PRO A 31 42.88 -7.53 0.95
C PRO A 31 43.23 -8.82 0.20
N ILE A 32 44.42 -8.85 -0.38
CA ILE A 32 44.94 -10.05 -1.07
C ILE A 32 45.40 -10.99 0.02
N TYR A 33 44.66 -12.09 0.24
CA TYR A 33 44.98 -13.08 1.25
C TYR A 33 45.94 -14.13 0.69
N GLU A 34 47.03 -14.39 1.41
CA GLU A 34 47.97 -15.47 1.11
C GLU A 34 47.47 -16.85 1.58
N ASP A 35 46.54 -16.85 2.55
CA ASP A 35 45.97 -18.04 3.18
C ASP A 35 44.51 -18.22 2.77
N ILE A 36 44.22 -19.35 2.12
CA ILE A 36 42.88 -19.73 1.62
C ILE A 36 41.91 -19.95 2.79
N ASP A 37 42.38 -20.50 3.91
CA ASP A 37 41.54 -20.80 5.06
C ASP A 37 41.07 -19.50 5.74
N MET A 38 41.96 -18.51 5.83
CA MET A 38 41.63 -17.17 6.35
C MET A 38 40.63 -16.44 5.44
N ALA A 39 40.81 -16.55 4.12
CA ALA A 39 39.89 -15.95 3.15
C ALA A 39 38.47 -16.54 3.29
N GLU A 40 38.35 -17.85 3.48
CA GLU A 40 37.06 -18.54 3.61
C GLU A 40 36.30 -18.11 4.89
N VAL A 41 37.03 -17.94 6.01
CA VAL A 41 36.48 -17.42 7.27
C VAL A 41 35.93 -16.00 7.13
N ILE A 42 36.67 -15.12 6.45
CA ILE A 42 36.29 -13.71 6.29
C ILE A 42 35.13 -13.56 5.30
N ILE A 43 35.16 -14.29 4.18
CA ILE A 43 34.03 -14.36 3.23
C ILE A 43 32.78 -14.87 3.94
N GLY A 44 32.91 -15.87 4.81
CA GLY A 44 31.81 -16.39 5.63
C GLY A 44 31.22 -15.32 6.56
N ARG A 45 32.07 -14.51 7.21
CA ARG A 45 31.65 -13.41 8.09
C ARG A 45 30.98 -12.28 7.30
N LEU A 46 31.58 -11.84 6.21
CA LEU A 46 31.05 -10.79 5.33
C LEU A 46 29.70 -11.20 4.72
N LYS A 47 29.58 -12.46 4.27
CA LYS A 47 28.32 -13.01 3.75
C LYS A 47 27.22 -13.02 4.80
N ARG A 48 27.55 -13.32 6.06
CA ARG A 48 26.58 -13.24 7.17
C ARG A 48 26.17 -11.81 7.46
N GLU A 49 27.11 -10.88 7.50
CA GLU A 49 26.87 -9.47 7.80
C GLU A 49 26.01 -8.80 6.73
N VAL A 50 26.34 -8.99 5.44
CA VAL A 50 25.52 -8.52 4.31
C VAL A 50 24.12 -9.11 4.39
N ARG A 51 23.99 -10.43 4.61
CA ARG A 51 22.68 -11.09 4.71
C ARG A 51 21.85 -10.58 5.89
N GLN A 52 22.48 -10.24 7.01
CA GLN A 52 21.81 -9.65 8.16
C GLN A 52 21.35 -8.21 7.88
N HIS A 53 22.19 -7.40 7.25
CA HIS A 53 21.81 -6.03 6.85
C HIS A 53 20.69 -6.02 5.81
N THR A 54 20.72 -6.90 4.81
CA THR A 54 19.63 -7.03 3.83
C THR A 54 18.33 -7.44 4.52
N LYS A 55 18.35 -8.46 5.39
CA LYS A 55 17.16 -8.89 6.14
C LYS A 55 16.61 -7.79 7.04
N LYS A 56 17.47 -7.10 7.78
CA LYS A 56 17.05 -6.03 8.70
C LYS A 56 16.44 -4.86 7.94
N LYS A 57 17.04 -4.48 6.81
CA LYS A 57 16.50 -3.43 5.93
C LYS A 57 15.17 -3.84 5.30
N GLU A 58 15.04 -5.09 4.84
CA GLU A 58 13.77 -5.63 4.34
C GLU A 58 12.69 -5.68 5.44
N GLU A 59 13.05 -6.02 6.67
CA GLU A 59 12.14 -6.02 7.84
C GLU A 59 11.75 -4.60 8.26
N GLU A 60 12.68 -3.64 8.22
CA GLU A 60 12.41 -2.21 8.45
C GLU A 60 11.50 -1.63 7.35
N GLU A 61 11.78 -1.92 6.08
CA GLU A 61 10.93 -1.51 4.96
C GLU A 61 9.55 -2.17 5.06
N ARG A 62 9.48 -3.49 5.27
CA ARG A 62 8.20 -4.19 5.48
C ARG A 62 7.46 -3.67 6.69
N SER A 63 8.13 -3.41 7.82
CA SER A 63 7.47 -2.90 9.01
C SER A 63 7.01 -1.45 8.82
N PHE A 64 7.69 -0.65 8.01
CA PHE A 64 7.20 0.66 7.57
C PHE A 64 5.95 0.54 6.69
N PHE A 65 5.92 -0.39 5.73
CA PHE A 65 4.73 -0.66 4.90
C PHE A 65 3.58 -1.37 5.64
N LEU A 66 3.89 -2.10 6.72
CA LEU A 66 2.94 -2.84 7.56
C LEU A 66 2.63 -2.10 8.88
N TYR A 67 3.12 -0.88 9.07
CA TYR A 67 2.90 -0.12 10.30
C TYR A 67 1.43 0.30 10.39
N GLY A 68 0.70 -0.35 11.28
CA GLY A 68 -0.73 -0.13 11.50
C GLY A 68 -1.61 -1.06 10.66
N LYS A 69 -2.30 -1.99 11.34
CA LYS A 69 -3.51 -2.58 10.76
C LYS A 69 -4.48 -1.42 10.47
N PRO A 70 -5.08 -1.32 9.28
CA PRO A 70 -5.96 -0.21 8.93
C PRO A 70 -7.31 -0.34 9.65
N ILE A 71 -7.31 -0.14 10.97
CA ILE A 71 -8.46 -0.36 11.85
C ILE A 71 -9.61 0.54 11.43
N ALA A 72 -9.35 1.80 11.07
CA ALA A 72 -10.41 2.71 10.63
C ALA A 72 -11.05 2.23 9.32
N THR A 73 -10.24 1.71 8.38
CA THR A 73 -10.74 1.10 7.14
C THR A 73 -11.63 -0.11 7.41
N TYR A 74 -11.25 -0.97 8.37
CA TYR A 74 -12.09 -2.11 8.78
C TYR A 74 -13.40 -1.66 9.43
N VAL A 75 -13.35 -0.67 10.33
CA VAL A 75 -14.55 -0.11 10.97
C VAL A 75 -15.48 0.49 9.92
N LEU A 76 -14.95 1.24 8.96
CA LEU A 76 -15.71 1.82 7.85
C LEU A 76 -16.38 0.74 7.00
N LEU A 77 -15.65 -0.31 6.61
CA LEU A 77 -16.20 -1.43 5.85
C LEU A 77 -17.33 -2.14 6.62
N ILE A 78 -17.16 -2.34 7.93
CA ILE A 78 -18.20 -2.95 8.77
C ILE A 78 -19.44 -2.06 8.82
N MET A 79 -19.27 -0.74 9.02
CA MET A 79 -20.40 0.19 9.03
C MET A 79 -21.16 0.20 7.70
N ILE A 80 -20.44 0.20 6.57
CA ILE A 80 -21.05 0.11 5.24
C ILE A 80 -21.83 -1.20 5.08
N ALA A 81 -21.24 -2.33 5.48
CA ALA A 81 -21.90 -3.64 5.37
C ALA A 81 -23.16 -3.73 6.25
N VAL A 82 -23.11 -3.21 7.48
CA VAL A 82 -24.27 -3.15 8.38
C VAL A 82 -25.36 -2.26 7.80
N MET A 83 -25.02 -1.07 7.31
CA MET A 83 -25.98 -0.16 6.67
C MET A 83 -26.62 -0.79 5.44
N PHE A 84 -25.82 -1.44 4.59
CA PHE A 84 -26.32 -2.17 3.42
C PHE A 84 -27.31 -3.26 3.82
N TYR A 85 -27.01 -4.03 4.86
CA TYR A 85 -27.91 -5.06 5.37
C TYR A 85 -29.24 -4.48 5.89
N ILE A 86 -29.20 -3.37 6.62
CA ILE A 86 -30.42 -2.70 7.13
C ILE A 86 -31.30 -2.21 5.97
N VAL A 87 -30.70 -1.57 4.96
CA VAL A 87 -31.45 -1.08 3.79
C VAL A 87 -32.06 -2.24 3.00
N GLU A 88 -31.33 -3.34 2.86
CA GLU A 88 -31.84 -4.54 2.17
C GLU A 88 -33.10 -5.10 2.85
N GLN A 89 -33.16 -5.10 4.19
CA GLN A 89 -34.34 -5.57 4.94
C GLN A 89 -35.54 -4.60 4.89
N ASN A 90 -35.32 -3.31 4.66
CA ASN A 90 -36.34 -2.26 4.77
C ASN A 90 -36.88 -1.74 3.43
N GLY A 91 -36.71 -2.50 2.34
CA GLY A 91 -37.23 -2.10 1.02
C GLY A 91 -36.25 -2.26 -0.13
N GLY A 92 -35.09 -2.87 0.11
CA GLY A 92 -34.12 -3.27 -0.91
C GLY A 92 -33.12 -2.18 -1.28
N SER A 93 -31.85 -2.56 -1.36
CA SER A 93 -30.74 -1.67 -1.74
C SER A 93 -30.73 -1.26 -3.22
N THR A 94 -31.66 -1.76 -4.02
CA THR A 94 -31.80 -1.41 -5.45
C THR A 94 -32.87 -0.33 -5.68
N HIS A 95 -33.69 -0.03 -4.68
CA HIS A 95 -34.77 0.95 -4.77
C HIS A 95 -34.30 2.34 -4.31
N VAL A 96 -34.22 3.28 -5.25
CA VAL A 96 -33.71 4.64 -4.99
C VAL A 96 -34.52 5.38 -3.91
N LEU A 97 -35.84 5.18 -3.85
CA LEU A 97 -36.70 5.77 -2.82
C LEU A 97 -36.29 5.31 -1.41
N THR A 98 -36.10 4.00 -1.21
CA THR A 98 -35.61 3.43 0.04
C THR A 98 -34.26 4.05 0.42
N LEU A 99 -33.34 4.23 -0.54
CA LEU A 99 -32.06 4.90 -0.26
C LEU A 99 -32.26 6.37 0.16
N ILE A 100 -33.15 7.12 -0.49
CA ILE A 100 -33.44 8.52 -0.14
C ILE A 100 -34.03 8.62 1.28
N GLU A 101 -34.94 7.73 1.66
CA GLU A 101 -35.49 7.67 3.02
C GLU A 101 -34.41 7.39 4.07
N PHE A 102 -33.45 6.51 3.76
CA PHE A 102 -32.30 6.21 4.60
C PHE A 102 -31.20 7.29 4.59
N GLY A 103 -31.40 8.39 3.88
CA GLY A 103 -30.47 9.52 3.88
C GLY A 103 -29.52 9.57 2.70
N ALA A 104 -29.87 8.98 1.55
CA ALA A 104 -29.13 9.21 0.33
C ALA A 104 -29.20 10.68 -0.08
N LYS A 105 -28.22 11.09 -0.89
CA LYS A 105 -28.10 12.45 -1.39
C LYS A 105 -29.36 12.82 -2.17
N TYR A 106 -30.14 13.75 -1.60
CA TYR A 106 -31.35 14.29 -2.22
C TYR A 106 -31.29 15.81 -2.15
N ASN A 107 -31.00 16.43 -3.30
CA ASN A 107 -30.72 17.88 -3.37
C ASN A 107 -31.83 18.76 -2.78
N PRO A 108 -33.14 18.48 -3.00
CA PRO A 108 -34.20 19.29 -2.39
C PRO A 108 -34.16 19.27 -0.86
N ALA A 109 -34.01 18.10 -0.23
CA ALA A 109 -33.91 18.00 1.23
C ALA A 109 -32.64 18.63 1.80
N ILE A 110 -31.54 18.62 1.04
CA ILE A 110 -30.30 19.31 1.43
C ILE A 110 -30.53 20.83 1.46
N LEU A 111 -31.26 21.38 0.48
CA LEU A 111 -31.63 22.79 0.45
C LEU A 111 -32.57 23.18 1.60
N GLU A 112 -33.32 22.21 2.13
CA GLU A 112 -34.18 22.36 3.32
C GLU A 112 -33.42 22.25 4.65
N GLY A 113 -32.11 22.00 4.62
CA GLY A 113 -31.26 21.96 5.81
C GLY A 113 -30.83 20.56 6.25
N GLU A 114 -31.04 19.52 5.45
CA GLU A 114 -30.58 18.16 5.75
C GLU A 114 -29.12 17.91 5.29
N TRP A 115 -28.18 18.72 5.78
CA TRP A 115 -26.74 18.64 5.45
C TRP A 115 -26.11 17.30 5.84
N TRP A 116 -26.67 16.63 6.85
CA TRP A 116 -26.23 15.30 7.29
C TRP A 116 -26.33 14.25 6.16
N ARG A 117 -27.13 14.49 5.12
CA ARG A 117 -27.23 13.62 3.93
C ARG A 117 -25.93 13.43 3.17
N PHE A 118 -25.03 14.42 3.22
CA PHE A 118 -23.71 14.28 2.59
C PHE A 118 -22.89 13.18 3.26
N PHE A 119 -22.94 13.11 4.59
CA PHE A 119 -22.22 12.10 5.36
C PHE A 119 -22.91 10.73 5.27
N SER A 120 -24.23 10.65 5.45
CA SER A 120 -24.96 9.37 5.38
C SER A 120 -24.88 8.72 4.00
N SER A 121 -24.86 9.53 2.93
CA SER A 121 -24.75 9.00 1.56
C SER A 121 -23.45 8.25 1.28
N MET A 122 -22.38 8.49 2.05
CA MET A 122 -21.11 7.75 1.89
C MET A 122 -21.21 6.27 2.29
N PHE A 123 -22.19 5.93 3.14
CA PHE A 123 -22.39 4.56 3.61
C PHE A 123 -23.42 3.79 2.78
N LEU A 124 -24.28 4.50 2.03
CA LEU A 124 -25.34 3.91 1.24
C LEU A 124 -24.82 3.46 -0.12
N HIS A 125 -25.01 2.18 -0.43
CA HIS A 125 -24.58 1.56 -1.68
C HIS A 125 -25.77 0.94 -2.40
N ILE A 126 -25.83 1.11 -3.72
CA ILE A 126 -26.95 0.62 -4.53
C ILE A 126 -26.68 -0.82 -4.99
N GLY A 127 -27.32 -1.79 -4.37
CA GLY A 127 -27.17 -3.21 -4.72
C GLY A 127 -25.82 -3.85 -4.33
N PHE A 128 -25.83 -5.18 -4.27
CA PHE A 128 -24.70 -5.98 -3.80
C PHE A 128 -23.47 -5.89 -4.72
N ILE A 129 -23.66 -5.82 -6.04
CA ILE A 129 -22.56 -5.77 -7.02
C ILE A 129 -21.74 -4.49 -6.86
N HIS A 130 -22.40 -3.33 -6.65
CA HIS A 130 -21.69 -2.07 -6.43
C HIS A 130 -20.88 -2.10 -5.15
N LEU A 131 -21.42 -2.67 -4.07
CA LEU A 131 -20.67 -2.85 -2.83
C LEU A 131 -19.47 -3.78 -3.03
N PHE A 132 -19.66 -4.90 -3.72
CA PHE A 132 -18.60 -5.88 -3.97
C PHE A 132 -17.46 -5.32 -4.82
N MET A 133 -17.76 -4.53 -5.86
CA MET A 133 -16.71 -3.92 -6.68
C MET A 133 -15.97 -2.79 -5.96
N ASN A 134 -16.65 -2.03 -5.10
CA ASN A 134 -16.04 -0.93 -4.36
C ASN A 134 -15.30 -1.37 -3.08
N SER A 135 -15.67 -2.51 -2.49
CA SER A 135 -15.05 -2.98 -1.23
C SER A 135 -13.54 -3.23 -1.36
N PRO A 136 -13.02 -3.90 -2.42
CA PRO A 136 -11.58 -4.02 -2.64
C PRO A 136 -10.92 -2.65 -2.86
N ALA A 137 -11.53 -1.78 -3.65
CA ALA A 137 -11.00 -0.43 -3.90
C ALA A 137 -10.90 0.35 -2.58
N LEU A 138 -11.93 0.32 -1.73
CA LEU A 138 -11.95 0.96 -0.42
C LEU A 138 -10.95 0.31 0.54
N PHE A 139 -10.80 -1.02 0.52
CA PHE A 139 -9.82 -1.71 1.36
C PHE A 139 -8.38 -1.34 0.99
N TYR A 140 -8.04 -1.35 -0.30
CA TYR A 140 -6.70 -1.02 -0.77
C TYR A 140 -6.40 0.48 -0.68
N LEU A 141 -7.30 1.34 -1.19
CA LEU A 141 -7.11 2.80 -1.16
C LEU A 141 -7.30 3.38 0.24
N GLY A 142 -8.32 2.94 0.99
CA GLY A 142 -8.55 3.37 2.37
C GLY A 142 -7.44 2.89 3.30
N GLY A 143 -7.02 1.62 3.16
CA GLY A 143 -5.88 1.11 3.91
C GLY A 143 -4.56 1.78 3.54
N ALA A 144 -4.34 2.12 2.26
CA ALA A 144 -3.18 2.91 1.84
C ALA A 144 -3.24 4.35 2.36
N ALA A 145 -4.41 4.99 2.33
CA ALA A 145 -4.63 6.33 2.87
C ALA A 145 -4.41 6.36 4.40
N GLU A 146 -4.92 5.39 5.14
CA GLU A 146 -4.73 5.29 6.58
C GLU A 146 -3.25 5.10 6.95
N ARG A 147 -2.50 4.30 6.17
CA ARG A 147 -1.05 4.11 6.35
C ARG A 147 -0.22 5.33 5.93
N MET A 148 -0.62 6.03 4.86
CA MET A 148 0.10 7.21 4.37
C MET A 148 -0.12 8.45 5.24
N TYR A 149 -1.36 8.68 5.70
CA TYR A 149 -1.72 9.89 6.44
C TYR A 149 -1.68 9.68 7.96
N GLY A 150 -1.79 8.44 8.44
CA GLY A 150 -2.03 8.14 9.85
C GLY A 150 -3.47 8.46 10.26
N THR A 151 -4.05 7.66 11.16
CA THR A 151 -5.47 7.75 11.58
C THR A 151 -5.86 9.16 12.04
N SER A 152 -4.94 9.91 12.64
CA SER A 152 -5.19 11.26 13.16
C SER A 152 -5.32 12.34 12.08
N ARG A 153 -4.57 12.26 10.97
CA ARG A 153 -4.69 13.24 9.86
C ARG A 153 -5.86 12.94 8.94
N PHE A 154 -6.26 11.67 8.82
CA PHE A 154 -7.46 11.30 8.05
C PHE A 154 -8.75 11.85 8.69
N VAL A 155 -8.87 11.76 10.01
CA VAL A 155 -10.02 12.34 10.75
C VAL A 155 -10.01 13.87 10.67
N LEU A 156 -8.84 14.51 10.73
CA LEU A 156 -8.72 15.97 10.56
C LEU A 156 -9.07 16.42 9.14
N PHE A 157 -8.75 15.66 8.09
CA PHE A 157 -9.12 16.01 6.71
C PHE A 157 -10.62 15.86 6.48
N ILE A 158 -11.25 14.82 7.05
CA ILE A 158 -12.71 14.61 7.00
C ILE A 158 -13.48 15.71 7.75
N LEU A 159 -12.92 16.23 8.85
CA LEU A 159 -13.53 17.32 9.63
C LEU A 159 -13.20 18.73 9.10
N SER A 160 -12.19 18.86 8.23
CA SER A 160 -11.72 20.15 7.69
C SER A 160 -12.26 20.46 6.30
N LEU A 161 -12.93 19.53 5.66
CA LEU A 161 -13.57 19.76 4.36
C LEU A 161 -14.97 20.36 4.60
N ASP A 162 -14.98 21.65 4.94
CA ASP A 162 -16.13 22.54 4.82
C ASP A 162 -16.27 23.08 3.39
#